data_AF-A0A5E8CHG8-F1
#
_entry.id   AF-A0A5E8CHG8-F1
#
_cell.length_a   1.000
_cell.length_b   1.000
_cell.length_c   1.000
_cell.angle_alpha   90.00
_cell.angle_beta   90.00
_cell.angle_gamma   90.00
#
_symmetry.space_group_name_H-M   'P 1'
#
loop_
_entity.id
_entity.type
_entity.pdbx_description
1 polymer ?
#
loop_
_entity_poly.entity_id
_entity_poly.type
_entity_poly.pdbx_seq_one_letter_code
_entity_poly.pdbx_strand_id
1 'polypeptide(L)'
;MDTNEKILRKSFDKAVNSGISGASAMAIQVTSLMWLRTTMNYQYRYGTTTTNALKSLYKEGGILRFYRGYLPALLQAPISRFGDTAANMGMNTYLNSNPNTKDLPIAAKTLMASMTAGIWRIFLMPIDTTKTIMQVEGKNGLGMLGSKIKKGGPGVLYHGALGAYSATVVGHFPWFYTYNILDDSLPKYDTTIMKFIRNGGIGFTASVVSDCSSNSLRVIKTTKQTFDTPISYKDTVNHIIKNDGIKGLFGRGLKTRIITNGIQGCMFTVLWKYFQEASKK
;
A
#
# COMPACT_ATOMS: atom_id res chain seq x y z
N MET A 1 2.14 -19.12 -32.91
CA MET A 1 2.24 -18.81 -31.47
C MET A 1 2.08 -20.09 -30.67
N ASP A 2 3.11 -20.44 -29.92
CA ASP A 2 3.12 -21.56 -28.99
C ASP A 2 2.05 -21.36 -27.89
N THR A 3 1.54 -22.44 -27.29
CA THR A 3 0.48 -22.40 -26.25
C THR A 3 0.91 -21.52 -25.08
N ASN A 4 2.18 -21.58 -24.70
CA ASN A 4 2.77 -20.74 -23.66
C ASN A 4 2.80 -19.26 -24.04
N GLU A 5 3.13 -18.95 -25.30
CA GLU A 5 3.18 -17.59 -25.83
C GLU A 5 1.79 -16.93 -25.83
N LYS A 6 0.74 -17.70 -26.17
CA LYS A 6 -0.65 -17.24 -26.09
C LYS A 6 -1.08 -16.96 -24.65
N ILE A 7 -0.70 -17.84 -23.71
CA ILE A 7 -1.00 -17.65 -22.28
C ILE A 7 -0.31 -16.40 -21.73
N LEU A 8 0.97 -16.19 -22.07
CA LEU A 8 1.74 -15.04 -21.65
C LEU A 8 1.14 -13.74 -22.18
N ARG A 9 0.84 -13.65 -23.49
CA ARG A 9 0.24 -12.46 -24.09
C ARG A 9 -1.11 -12.11 -23.48
N LYS A 10 -1.99 -13.11 -23.32
CA LYS A 10 -3.30 -12.93 -22.66
C LYS A 10 -3.17 -12.44 -21.22
N SER A 11 -2.19 -12.98 -20.48
CA SER A 11 -1.95 -12.60 -19.08
C SER A 11 -1.42 -11.18 -18.99
N PHE A 12 -0.51 -10.80 -19.90
CA PHE A 12 0.06 -9.46 -19.98
C PHE A 12 -1.01 -8.40 -20.31
N ASP A 13 -1.82 -8.62 -21.36
CA ASP A 13 -2.85 -7.66 -21.78
C ASP A 13 -3.86 -7.40 -20.65
N LYS A 14 -4.29 -8.47 -19.96
CA LYS A 14 -5.16 -8.34 -18.78
C LYS A 14 -4.49 -7.59 -17.63
N ALA A 15 -3.23 -7.91 -17.34
CA ALA A 15 -2.46 -7.26 -16.29
C ALA A 15 -2.31 -5.75 -16.54
N VAL A 16 -1.97 -5.34 -17.76
CA VAL A 16 -1.81 -3.93 -18.14
C VAL A 16 -3.13 -3.17 -18.02
N ASN A 17 -4.23 -3.72 -18.55
CA ASN A 17 -5.54 -3.07 -18.50
C ASN A 17 -6.04 -2.88 -17.05
N SER A 18 -5.82 -3.87 -16.20
CA SER A 18 -6.09 -3.76 -14.76
C SER A 18 -5.18 -2.76 -14.06
N GLY A 19 -3.91 -2.74 -14.46
CA GLY A 19 -2.89 -1.80 -14.00
C GLY A 19 -3.29 -0.35 -14.22
N ILE A 20 -3.60 0.01 -15.47
CA ILE A 20 -3.94 1.39 -15.88
C ILE A 20 -5.15 1.90 -15.09
N SER A 21 -6.20 1.08 -15.00
CA SER A 21 -7.42 1.44 -14.26
C SER A 21 -7.14 1.71 -12.79
N GLY A 22 -6.28 0.89 -12.16
CA GLY A 22 -5.87 1.07 -10.77
C GLY A 22 -5.00 2.32 -10.57
N ALA A 23 -4.11 2.63 -11.51
CA ALA A 23 -3.26 3.80 -11.48
C ALA A 23 -4.07 5.10 -11.54
N SER A 24 -5.01 5.20 -12.48
CA SER A 24 -5.87 6.38 -12.67
C SER A 24 -6.68 6.71 -11.42
N ALA A 25 -7.30 5.69 -10.81
CA ALA A 25 -8.01 5.87 -9.55
C ALA A 25 -7.07 6.34 -8.43
N MET A 26 -5.87 5.76 -8.34
CA MET A 26 -4.88 6.12 -7.31
C MET A 26 -4.38 7.56 -7.45
N ALA A 27 -4.23 8.08 -8.67
CA ALA A 27 -3.81 9.46 -8.90
C ALA A 27 -4.78 10.46 -8.24
N ILE A 28 -6.09 10.27 -8.45
CA ILE A 28 -7.12 11.09 -7.81
C ILE A 28 -7.05 10.95 -6.29
N GLN A 29 -6.80 9.75 -5.76
CA GLN A 29 -6.70 9.55 -4.31
C GLN A 29 -5.53 10.28 -3.66
N VAL A 30 -4.41 10.39 -4.37
CA VAL A 30 -3.28 11.17 -3.87
C VAL A 30 -3.70 12.63 -3.76
N THR A 31 -4.32 13.19 -4.79
CA THR A 31 -4.75 14.59 -4.78
C THR A 31 -5.79 14.89 -3.71
N SER A 32 -6.76 14.02 -3.47
CA SER A 32 -7.84 14.30 -2.52
C SER A 32 -7.55 13.86 -1.08
N LEU A 33 -6.80 12.77 -0.87
CA LEU A 33 -6.68 12.09 0.42
C LEU A 33 -5.24 11.90 0.91
N MET A 34 -4.24 12.54 0.29
CA MET A 34 -2.86 12.45 0.77
C MET A 34 -2.68 12.96 2.20
N TRP A 35 -3.49 13.93 2.65
CA TRP A 35 -3.40 14.45 4.02
C TRP A 35 -3.58 13.37 5.11
N LEU A 36 -4.43 12.37 4.86
CA LEU A 36 -4.60 11.21 5.73
C LEU A 36 -3.34 10.34 5.76
N ARG A 37 -2.73 10.10 4.60
CA ARG A 37 -1.47 9.33 4.48
C ARG A 37 -0.32 10.03 5.19
N THR A 38 -0.21 11.34 5.05
CA THR A 38 0.80 12.16 5.72
C THR A 38 0.64 12.06 7.24
N THR A 39 -0.59 12.17 7.73
CA THR A 39 -0.91 12.01 9.16
C THR A 39 -0.50 10.62 9.66
N MET A 40 -0.87 9.56 8.94
CA MET A 40 -0.48 8.19 9.32
C MET A 40 1.04 7.98 9.36
N ASN A 41 1.77 8.45 8.35
CA ASN A 41 3.22 8.28 8.30
C ASN A 41 3.91 9.02 9.46
N TYR A 42 3.41 10.20 9.81
CA TYR A 42 3.86 10.94 10.99
C TYR A 42 3.64 10.13 12.28
N GLN A 43 2.45 9.52 12.45
CA GLN A 43 2.15 8.66 13.59
C GLN A 43 3.03 7.42 13.65
N TYR A 44 3.39 6.82 12.51
CA TYR A 44 4.31 5.68 12.49
C TYR A 44 5.72 6.05 12.98
N ARG A 45 6.21 7.24 12.63
CA ARG A 45 7.51 7.71 13.09
C ARG A 45 7.50 8.06 14.58
N TYR A 46 6.57 8.92 15.00
CA TYR A 46 6.61 9.57 16.32
C TYR A 46 5.66 8.98 17.37
N GLY A 47 4.80 8.04 16.98
CA GLY A 47 3.89 7.36 17.93
C GLY A 47 2.74 8.21 18.45
N THR A 48 2.42 9.32 17.79
CA THR A 48 1.39 10.28 18.25
C THR A 48 -0.03 9.80 18.00
N THR A 49 -0.99 10.34 18.76
CA THR A 49 -2.43 10.18 18.49
C THR A 49 -2.84 10.93 17.23
N THR A 50 -3.97 10.57 16.63
CA THR A 50 -4.45 11.19 15.38
C THR A 50 -4.65 12.70 15.54
N THR A 51 -5.30 13.11 16.64
CA THR A 51 -5.55 14.52 16.95
C THR A 51 -4.25 15.29 17.12
N ASN A 52 -3.27 14.71 17.83
CA ASN A 52 -1.97 15.36 18.03
C ASN A 52 -1.19 15.45 16.72
N ALA A 53 -1.18 14.40 15.90
CA ALA A 53 -0.55 14.41 14.58
C ALA A 53 -1.16 15.50 13.68
N LEU A 54 -2.49 15.59 13.60
CA LEU A 54 -3.19 16.62 12.82
C LEU A 54 -2.85 18.03 13.32
N LYS A 55 -2.89 18.27 14.63
CA LYS A 55 -2.55 19.57 15.24
C LYS A 55 -1.09 19.95 14.98
N SER A 56 -0.15 19.01 15.17
CA SER A 56 1.28 19.24 14.94
C SER A 56 1.55 19.58 13.47
N LEU A 57 1.02 18.78 12.55
CA LEU A 57 1.16 19.03 11.10
C LEU A 57 0.56 20.38 10.70
N TYR A 58 -0.63 20.72 11.21
CA TYR A 58 -1.23 22.03 10.92
C TYR A 58 -0.40 23.18 11.49
N LYS A 59 0.13 23.05 12.72
CA LYS A 59 0.99 24.06 13.33
C LYS A 59 2.32 24.26 12.58
N GLU A 60 2.89 23.19 12.03
CA GLU A 60 4.16 23.24 11.27
C GLU A 60 4.07 23.99 9.93
N GLY A 61 2.90 24.02 9.30
CA GLY A 61 2.79 24.65 7.97
C GLY A 61 1.41 24.65 7.32
N GLY A 62 0.35 24.60 8.11
CA GLY A 62 -1.04 24.67 7.67
C GLY A 62 -1.43 23.53 6.73
N ILE A 63 -2.37 23.81 5.82
CA ILE A 63 -2.89 22.82 4.86
C ILE A 63 -1.80 22.28 3.93
N LEU A 64 -0.87 23.14 3.49
CA LEU A 64 0.22 22.73 2.60
C LEU A 64 1.18 21.72 3.25
N ARG A 65 1.24 21.67 4.59
CA ARG A 65 2.07 20.68 5.30
C ARG A 65 1.60 19.26 5.07
N PHE A 66 0.29 19.05 4.92
CA PHE A 66 -0.30 17.75 4.66
C PHE A 66 0.02 17.20 3.27
N TYR A 67 0.39 18.07 2.33
CA TYR A 67 0.73 17.72 0.94
C TYR A 67 2.24 17.80 0.66
N ARG A 68 3.08 17.85 1.70
CA ARG A 68 4.54 17.75 1.51
C ARG A 68 4.92 16.39 0.92
N GLY A 69 5.64 16.41 -0.20
CA GLY A 69 5.95 15.20 -0.97
C GLY A 69 4.87 14.82 -1.99
N TYR A 70 4.00 15.76 -2.40
CA TYR A 70 2.93 15.50 -3.37
C TYR A 70 3.44 14.96 -4.70
N LEU A 71 4.45 15.58 -5.31
CA LEU A 71 5.02 15.12 -6.59
C LEU A 71 5.54 13.67 -6.53
N PRO A 72 6.44 13.30 -5.59
CA PRO A 72 6.86 11.90 -5.50
C PRO A 72 5.70 10.97 -5.09
N ALA A 73 4.69 11.44 -4.35
CA ALA A 73 3.48 10.65 -4.07
C ALA A 73 2.66 10.37 -5.34
N LEU A 74 2.48 11.37 -6.20
CA LEU A 74 1.70 11.29 -7.44
C LEU A 74 2.39 10.40 -8.48
N LEU A 75 3.72 10.30 -8.45
CA LEU A 75 4.45 9.31 -9.24
C LEU A 75 4.37 7.92 -8.61
N GLN A 76 4.74 7.82 -7.32
CA GLN A 76 4.93 6.52 -6.69
C GLN A 76 3.62 5.75 -6.50
N ALA A 77 2.56 6.41 -6.04
CA ALA A 77 1.34 5.70 -5.65
C ALA A 77 0.60 5.09 -6.85
N PRO A 78 0.38 5.80 -7.97
CA PRO A 78 -0.22 5.22 -9.17
C PRO A 78 0.61 4.07 -9.76
N ILE A 79 1.92 4.24 -9.90
CA ILE A 79 2.82 3.19 -10.41
C ILE A 79 2.79 1.97 -9.47
N SER A 80 2.74 2.22 -8.16
CA SER A 80 2.62 1.16 -7.19
C SER A 80 1.30 0.42 -7.28
N ARG A 81 0.19 1.14 -7.45
CA ARG A 81 -1.14 0.52 -7.59
C ARG A 81 -1.26 -0.26 -8.89
N PHE A 82 -0.68 0.26 -9.98
CA PHE A 82 -0.55 -0.44 -11.26
C PHE A 82 0.07 -1.81 -11.05
N GLY A 83 1.25 -1.88 -10.43
CA GLY A 83 1.94 -3.15 -10.26
C GLY A 83 1.24 -4.10 -9.30
N ASP A 84 0.58 -3.60 -8.25
CA ASP A 84 -0.23 -4.46 -7.37
C ASP A 84 -1.38 -5.14 -8.15
N THR A 85 -2.14 -4.40 -8.96
CA THR A 85 -3.27 -4.95 -9.72
C THR A 85 -2.81 -5.80 -10.90
N ALA A 86 -1.74 -5.39 -11.59
CA ALA A 86 -1.11 -6.14 -12.66
C ALA A 86 -0.53 -7.47 -12.16
N ALA A 87 0.18 -7.48 -11.02
CA ALA A 87 0.71 -8.70 -10.42
C ALA A 87 -0.42 -9.66 -10.03
N ASN A 88 -1.51 -9.14 -9.44
CA ASN A 88 -2.65 -9.96 -9.08
C ASN A 88 -3.32 -10.59 -10.31
N MET A 89 -3.71 -9.78 -11.30
CA MET A 89 -4.45 -10.27 -12.47
C MET A 89 -3.57 -11.11 -13.40
N GLY A 90 -2.32 -10.70 -13.61
CA GLY A 90 -1.35 -11.40 -14.44
C GLY A 90 -1.00 -12.77 -13.88
N MET A 91 -0.64 -12.84 -12.59
CA MET A 91 -0.28 -14.11 -11.95
C MET A 91 -1.46 -15.07 -11.93
N ASN A 92 -2.65 -14.59 -11.56
CA ASN A 92 -3.85 -15.43 -11.57
C ASN A 92 -4.21 -15.92 -12.98
N THR A 93 -4.11 -15.07 -14.00
CA THR A 93 -4.40 -15.47 -15.39
C THR A 93 -3.40 -16.51 -15.89
N TYR A 94 -2.11 -16.29 -15.62
CA TYR A 94 -1.05 -17.21 -16.00
C TYR A 94 -1.23 -18.57 -15.33
N LEU A 95 -1.40 -18.59 -14.00
CA LEU A 95 -1.51 -19.83 -13.23
C LEU A 95 -2.78 -20.61 -13.56
N ASN A 96 -3.90 -19.93 -13.83
CA ASN A 96 -5.15 -20.60 -14.21
C ASN A 96 -5.14 -21.13 -15.64
N SER A 97 -4.39 -20.49 -16.55
CA SER A 97 -4.35 -20.88 -17.96
C SER A 97 -3.30 -21.95 -18.25
N ASN A 98 -2.33 -22.16 -17.34
CA ASN A 98 -1.30 -23.17 -17.48
C ASN A 98 -1.81 -24.53 -16.93
N PRO A 99 -1.79 -25.61 -17.74
CA PRO A 99 -2.27 -26.95 -17.35
C PRO A 99 -1.63 -27.50 -16.07
N ASN A 100 -0.37 -27.15 -15.79
CA ASN A 100 0.37 -27.67 -14.65
C ASN A 100 0.07 -26.93 -13.34
N THR A 101 -0.54 -25.75 -13.40
CA THR A 101 -0.76 -24.89 -12.23
C THR A 101 -2.23 -24.53 -12.01
N LYS A 102 -3.12 -24.92 -12.92
CA LYS A 102 -4.55 -24.61 -12.87
C LYS A 102 -5.23 -25.15 -11.60
N ASP A 103 -4.77 -26.28 -11.09
CA ASP A 103 -5.36 -26.96 -9.93
C ASP A 103 -4.73 -26.52 -8.59
N LEU A 104 -3.78 -25.56 -8.62
CA LEU A 104 -3.21 -25.02 -7.39
C LEU A 104 -4.29 -24.32 -6.54
N PRO A 105 -4.23 -24.47 -5.20
CA PRO A 105 -5.13 -23.77 -4.30
C PRO A 105 -5.08 -22.25 -4.49
N ILE A 106 -6.22 -21.59 -4.30
CA ILE A 106 -6.36 -20.12 -4.40
C ILE A 106 -5.33 -19.41 -3.51
N ALA A 107 -5.05 -19.96 -2.33
CA ALA A 107 -4.04 -19.44 -1.40
C ALA A 107 -2.64 -19.41 -2.03
N ALA A 108 -2.22 -20.47 -2.73
CA ALA A 108 -0.91 -20.54 -3.37
C ALA A 108 -0.78 -19.53 -4.52
N LYS A 109 -1.82 -19.41 -5.36
CA LYS A 109 -1.87 -18.42 -6.45
C LYS A 109 -1.81 -16.98 -5.93
N THR A 110 -2.58 -16.72 -4.86
CA THR A 110 -2.62 -15.42 -4.19
C THR A 110 -1.29 -15.08 -3.52
N LEU A 111 -0.61 -16.05 -2.90
CA LEU A 111 0.70 -15.85 -2.30
C LEU A 111 1.74 -15.46 -3.37
N MET A 112 1.78 -16.17 -4.50
CA MET A 112 2.67 -15.82 -5.61
C MET A 112 2.41 -14.41 -6.15
N ALA A 113 1.13 -14.05 -6.35
CA ALA A 113 0.77 -12.68 -6.72
C ALA A 113 1.27 -11.64 -5.70
N SER A 114 1.13 -11.95 -4.41
CA SER A 114 1.55 -11.08 -3.30
C SER A 114 3.08 -10.88 -3.28
N MET A 115 3.84 -11.94 -3.56
CA MET A 115 5.31 -11.88 -3.67
C MET A 115 5.75 -11.03 -4.86
N THR A 116 5.13 -11.21 -6.02
CA THR A 116 5.40 -10.39 -7.22
C THR A 116 5.09 -8.91 -6.96
N ALA A 117 3.98 -8.60 -6.30
CA ALA A 117 3.65 -7.24 -5.88
C ALA A 117 4.68 -6.70 -4.87
N GLY A 118 5.14 -7.52 -3.93
CA GLY A 118 6.22 -7.17 -3.00
C GLY A 118 7.53 -6.80 -3.73
N ILE A 119 7.93 -7.58 -4.75
CA ILE A 119 9.12 -7.30 -5.55
C ILE A 119 8.96 -5.97 -6.30
N TRP A 120 7.79 -5.73 -6.92
CA TRP A 120 7.47 -4.46 -7.57
C TRP A 120 7.71 -3.26 -6.64
N ARG A 121 7.32 -3.38 -5.36
CA ARG A 121 7.51 -2.32 -4.36
C ARG A 121 8.98 -2.00 -4.11
N ILE A 122 9.89 -2.96 -4.22
CA ILE A 122 11.33 -2.75 -4.01
C ILE A 122 11.87 -1.79 -5.09
N PHE A 123 11.47 -1.94 -6.34
CA PHE A 123 11.89 -1.05 -7.43
C PHE A 123 11.43 0.39 -7.23
N LEU A 124 10.30 0.60 -6.55
CA LEU A 124 9.75 1.93 -6.28
C LEU A 124 10.31 2.58 -5.02
N MET A 125 11.21 1.91 -4.29
CA MET A 125 11.75 2.39 -3.02
C MET A 125 12.41 3.76 -3.08
N PRO A 126 13.17 4.15 -4.11
CA PRO A 126 13.76 5.49 -4.15
C PRO A 126 12.72 6.62 -4.09
N ILE A 127 11.62 6.47 -4.84
CA ILE A 127 10.52 7.44 -4.85
C ILE A 127 9.72 7.33 -3.55
N ASP A 128 9.47 6.12 -3.05
CA ASP A 128 8.75 5.89 -1.80
C ASP A 128 9.47 6.46 -0.57
N THR A 129 10.78 6.24 -0.45
CA THR A 129 11.62 6.78 0.62
C THR A 129 11.60 8.30 0.60
N THR A 130 11.76 8.91 -0.58
CA THR A 130 11.69 10.37 -0.75
C THR A 130 10.33 10.91 -0.31
N LYS A 131 9.24 10.33 -0.83
CA LYS A 131 7.86 10.67 -0.46
C LYS A 131 7.65 10.56 1.05
N THR A 132 7.98 9.41 1.64
CA THR A 132 7.71 9.12 3.05
C THR A 132 8.50 10.05 3.97
N ILE A 133 9.77 10.33 3.66
CA ILE A 133 10.56 11.31 4.41
C ILE A 133 9.93 12.70 4.33
N MET A 134 9.53 13.17 3.14
CA MET A 134 8.90 14.49 3.00
C MET A 134 7.55 14.59 3.72
N GLN A 135 6.78 13.50 3.74
CA GLN A 135 5.50 13.45 4.46
C GLN A 135 5.71 13.50 5.98
N VAL A 136 6.74 12.82 6.51
CA VAL A 136 7.01 12.81 7.95
C VAL A 136 7.69 14.09 8.41
N GLU A 137 8.75 14.53 7.74
CA GLU A 137 9.64 15.61 8.21
C GLU A 137 9.32 16.98 7.57
N GLY A 138 8.36 17.03 6.63
CA GLY A 138 7.88 18.27 6.04
C GLY A 138 8.96 19.03 5.26
N LYS A 139 9.17 20.31 5.61
CA LYS A 139 10.14 21.19 4.93
C LYS A 139 11.58 20.68 5.03
N ASN A 140 11.92 20.00 6.12
CA ASN A 140 13.27 19.50 6.37
C ASN A 140 13.55 18.16 5.69
N GLY A 141 12.53 17.51 5.08
CA GLY A 141 12.65 16.15 4.57
C GLY A 141 13.75 15.96 3.52
N LEU A 142 13.85 16.85 2.53
CA LEU A 142 14.90 16.74 1.50
C LEU A 142 16.30 16.99 2.06
N GLY A 143 16.45 17.95 2.98
CA GLY A 143 17.71 18.22 3.67
C GLY A 143 18.16 17.04 4.53
N MET A 144 17.23 16.41 5.24
CA MET A 144 17.48 15.20 6.02
C MET A 144 17.88 14.03 5.11
N LEU A 145 17.14 13.80 4.02
CA LEU A 145 17.47 12.75 3.05
C LEU A 145 18.86 12.96 2.45
N GLY A 146 19.19 14.18 2.02
CA GLY A 146 20.52 14.50 1.50
C GLY A 146 21.63 14.24 2.53
N SER A 147 21.41 14.64 3.78
CA SER A 147 22.35 14.37 4.88
C SER A 147 22.51 12.88 5.16
N LYS A 148 21.42 12.11 5.09
CA LYS A 148 21.42 10.67 5.27
C LYS A 148 22.15 9.96 4.13
N ILE A 149 21.94 10.38 2.88
CA ILE A 149 22.67 9.88 1.70
C ILE A 149 24.16 10.20 1.81
N LYS A 150 24.54 11.40 2.25
CA LYS A 150 25.96 11.76 2.47
C LYS A 150 26.64 10.82 3.49
N LYS A 151 25.92 10.39 4.53
CA LYS A 151 26.44 9.49 5.57
C LYS A 151 26.43 8.00 5.17
N GLY A 152 25.38 7.54 4.48
CA GLY A 152 25.13 6.11 4.23
C GLY A 152 25.20 5.69 2.75
N GLY A 153 25.54 6.62 1.85
CA GLY A 153 25.54 6.39 0.40
C GLY A 153 24.14 6.34 -0.24
N PRO A 154 24.07 6.11 -1.56
CA PRO A 154 22.81 6.07 -2.31
C PRO A 154 21.88 4.90 -1.90
N GLY A 155 22.43 3.85 -1.29
CA GLY A 155 21.65 2.71 -0.76
C GLY A 155 20.61 3.11 0.30
N VAL A 156 20.74 4.29 0.91
CA VAL A 156 19.75 4.90 1.81
C VAL A 156 18.35 4.98 1.19
N LEU A 157 18.26 5.18 -0.12
CA LEU A 157 16.98 5.21 -0.84
C LEU A 157 16.21 3.89 -0.77
N TYR A 158 16.92 2.78 -0.52
CA TYR A 158 16.34 1.44 -0.34
C TYR A 158 16.20 1.04 1.14
N HIS A 159 16.50 1.93 2.08
CA HIS A 159 16.24 1.65 3.49
C HIS A 159 14.75 1.40 3.72
N GLY A 160 14.42 0.27 4.35
CA GLY A 160 13.04 -0.15 4.53
C GLY A 160 12.49 -1.03 3.41
N ALA A 161 13.27 -1.38 2.37
CA ALA A 161 12.82 -2.21 1.25
C ALA A 161 12.27 -3.57 1.71
N LEU A 162 13.01 -4.30 2.56
CA LEU A 162 12.53 -5.56 3.14
C LEU A 162 11.28 -5.37 4.00
N GLY A 163 11.19 -4.27 4.75
CA GLY A 163 9.98 -3.92 5.50
C GLY A 163 8.79 -3.64 4.59
N ALA A 164 8.99 -2.95 3.46
CA ALA A 164 7.97 -2.65 2.46
C ALA A 164 7.51 -3.90 1.72
N TYR A 165 8.45 -4.76 1.31
CA TYR A 165 8.17 -6.08 0.74
C TYR A 165 7.33 -6.91 1.70
N SER A 166 7.81 -7.09 2.94
CA SER A 166 7.15 -7.93 3.94
C SER A 166 5.77 -7.39 4.29
N ALA A 167 5.63 -6.08 4.50
CA ALA A 167 4.34 -5.43 4.75
C ALA A 167 3.36 -5.57 3.58
N THR A 168 3.87 -5.70 2.35
CA THR A 168 3.05 -5.93 1.15
C THR A 168 2.58 -7.37 1.11
N VAL A 169 3.46 -8.36 1.31
CA VAL A 169 3.07 -9.78 1.35
C VAL A 169 2.08 -10.05 2.48
N VAL A 170 2.41 -9.63 3.71
CA VAL A 170 1.59 -9.82 4.93
C VAL A 170 0.34 -8.93 4.93
N GLY A 171 0.27 -7.92 4.06
CA GLY A 171 -0.96 -7.15 3.86
C GLY A 171 -1.84 -7.74 2.76
N HIS A 172 -1.27 -8.03 1.60
CA HIS A 172 -1.98 -8.45 0.40
C HIS A 172 -2.58 -9.85 0.57
N PHE A 173 -1.82 -10.81 1.10
CA PHE A 173 -2.32 -12.17 1.27
C PHE A 173 -3.55 -12.25 2.20
N PRO A 174 -3.52 -11.73 3.45
CA PRO A 174 -4.69 -11.77 4.32
C PRO A 174 -5.89 -11.02 3.74
N TRP A 175 -5.67 -9.91 3.03
CA TRP A 175 -6.75 -9.18 2.38
C TRP A 175 -7.51 -10.06 1.38
N PHE A 176 -6.79 -10.66 0.43
CA PHE A 176 -7.41 -11.49 -0.61
C PHE A 176 -7.99 -12.78 -0.05
N TYR A 177 -7.32 -13.40 0.92
CA TYR A 177 -7.84 -14.60 1.57
C TYR A 177 -9.17 -14.32 2.28
N THR A 178 -9.23 -13.25 3.10
CA THR A 178 -10.48 -12.84 3.76
C THR A 178 -11.55 -12.43 2.75
N TYR A 179 -11.19 -11.67 1.71
CA TYR A 179 -12.14 -11.26 0.67
C TYR A 179 -12.77 -12.49 0.01
N ASN A 180 -11.97 -13.46 -0.43
CA ASN A 180 -12.44 -14.63 -1.16
C ASN A 180 -13.33 -15.53 -0.29
N ILE A 181 -12.97 -15.76 0.97
CA ILE A 181 -13.80 -16.54 1.90
C ILE A 181 -15.16 -15.87 2.11
N LEU A 182 -15.18 -14.57 2.35
CA LEU A 182 -16.43 -13.85 2.58
C LEU A 182 -17.26 -13.73 1.30
N ASP A 183 -16.62 -13.61 0.13
CA ASP A 183 -17.32 -13.58 -1.15
C ASP A 183 -17.95 -14.93 -1.52
N ASP A 184 -17.36 -16.05 -1.08
CA ASP A 184 -17.93 -17.38 -1.27
C ASP A 184 -19.05 -17.68 -0.26
N SER A 185 -18.83 -17.35 1.02
CA SER A 185 -19.76 -17.70 2.11
C SER A 185 -20.99 -16.79 2.20
N LEU A 186 -20.92 -15.54 1.77
CA LEU A 186 -22.04 -14.60 1.91
C LEU A 186 -23.00 -14.68 0.72
N PRO A 187 -24.32 -14.61 0.96
CA PRO A 187 -25.33 -14.69 -0.09
C PRO A 187 -25.11 -13.62 -1.17
N LYS A 188 -25.33 -14.00 -2.42
CA LYS A 188 -25.29 -13.09 -3.56
C LYS A 188 -26.67 -12.47 -3.74
N TYR A 189 -26.70 -11.15 -3.93
CA TYR A 189 -27.94 -10.41 -4.14
C TYR A 189 -27.98 -9.92 -5.57
N ASP A 190 -29.17 -9.78 -6.15
CA ASP A 190 -29.33 -9.28 -7.52
C ASP A 190 -29.43 -7.76 -7.61
N THR A 191 -29.98 -7.13 -6.57
CA THR A 191 -30.16 -5.68 -6.52
C THR A 191 -28.82 -4.95 -6.42
N THR A 192 -28.67 -3.90 -7.24
CA THR A 192 -27.44 -3.12 -7.35
C THR A 192 -26.96 -2.60 -6.00
N ILE A 193 -27.86 -2.04 -5.18
CA ILE A 193 -27.53 -1.48 -3.86
C ILE A 193 -27.00 -2.57 -2.92
N MET A 194 -27.64 -3.74 -2.86
CA MET A 194 -27.19 -4.82 -1.98
C MET A 194 -25.85 -5.42 -2.44
N LYS A 195 -25.61 -5.50 -3.76
CA LYS A 195 -24.27 -5.85 -4.29
C LYS A 195 -23.20 -4.88 -3.82
N PHE A 196 -23.48 -3.58 -3.83
CA PHE A 196 -22.53 -2.56 -3.34
C PHE A 196 -22.29 -2.66 -1.84
N ILE A 197 -23.34 -2.76 -1.02
CA ILE A 197 -23.22 -2.88 0.44
C ILE A 197 -22.44 -4.13 0.81
N ARG A 198 -22.76 -5.28 0.21
CA ARG A 198 -22.07 -6.54 0.43
C ARG A 198 -20.58 -6.43 0.08
N ASN A 199 -20.25 -6.01 -1.13
CA ASN A 199 -18.85 -5.93 -1.58
C ASN A 199 -18.06 -4.88 -0.79
N GLY A 200 -18.71 -3.77 -0.40
CA GLY A 200 -18.13 -2.77 0.48
C GLY A 200 -17.82 -3.32 1.87
N GLY A 201 -18.74 -4.05 2.48
CA GLY A 201 -18.57 -4.69 3.78
C GLY A 201 -17.47 -5.77 3.78
N ILE A 202 -17.44 -6.61 2.75
CA ILE A 202 -16.37 -7.61 2.55
C ILE A 202 -15.01 -6.92 2.41
N GLY A 203 -14.91 -5.93 1.51
CA GLY A 203 -13.67 -5.19 1.27
C GLY A 203 -13.18 -4.43 2.51
N PHE A 204 -14.09 -3.85 3.29
CA PHE A 204 -13.75 -3.22 4.57
C PHE A 204 -13.22 -4.23 5.57
N THR A 205 -13.88 -5.37 5.75
CA THR A 205 -13.45 -6.44 6.66
C THR A 205 -12.08 -6.98 6.27
N ALA A 206 -11.86 -7.27 4.99
CA ALA A 206 -10.57 -7.67 4.45
C ALA A 206 -9.48 -6.62 4.72
N SER A 207 -9.81 -5.32 4.61
CA SER A 207 -8.89 -4.23 4.91
C SER A 207 -8.51 -4.17 6.38
N VAL A 208 -9.47 -4.36 7.29
CA VAL A 208 -9.19 -4.40 8.75
C VAL A 208 -8.24 -5.55 9.08
N VAL A 209 -8.49 -6.76 8.56
CA VAL A 209 -7.62 -7.93 8.80
C VAL A 209 -6.21 -7.71 8.25
N SER A 210 -6.10 -7.19 7.03
CA SER A 210 -4.84 -6.82 6.38
C SER A 210 -4.05 -5.75 7.16
N ASP A 211 -4.77 -4.76 7.69
CA ASP A 211 -4.17 -3.67 8.43
C ASP A 211 -3.64 -4.14 9.78
N CYS A 212 -4.42 -4.91 10.52
CA CYS A 212 -3.99 -5.48 11.80
C CYS A 212 -2.77 -6.40 11.65
N SER A 213 -2.73 -7.23 10.60
CA SER A 213 -1.63 -8.15 10.35
C SER A 213 -0.36 -7.47 9.85
N SER A 214 -0.47 -6.41 9.04
CA SER A 214 0.70 -5.75 8.43
C SER A 214 1.19 -4.49 9.15
N ASN A 215 0.48 -3.97 10.16
CA ASN A 215 0.78 -2.66 10.74
C ASN A 215 2.21 -2.58 11.33
N SER A 216 2.65 -3.61 12.05
CA SER A 216 3.97 -3.62 12.69
C SER A 216 5.12 -3.45 11.70
N LEU A 217 5.05 -4.16 10.57
CA LEU A 217 6.04 -4.06 9.50
C LEU A 217 6.06 -2.66 8.88
N ARG A 218 4.90 -1.98 8.83
CA ARG A 218 4.78 -0.63 8.29
C ARG A 218 5.29 0.43 9.26
N VAL A 219 5.09 0.23 10.56
CA VAL A 219 5.71 1.04 11.61
C VAL A 219 7.22 0.93 11.47
N ILE A 220 7.78 -0.29 11.46
CA ILE A 220 9.22 -0.54 11.32
C ILE A 220 9.77 0.10 10.04
N LYS A 221 9.13 -0.15 8.89
CA LYS A 221 9.53 0.41 7.58
C LYS A 221 9.58 1.94 7.63
N THR A 222 8.53 2.57 8.12
CA THR A 222 8.43 4.03 8.15
C THR A 222 9.43 4.63 9.12
N THR A 223 9.55 4.08 10.33
CA THR A 223 10.54 4.55 11.31
C THR A 223 11.97 4.45 10.78
N LYS A 224 12.33 3.33 10.12
CA LYS A 224 13.67 3.15 9.53
C LYS A 224 13.94 4.13 8.38
N GLN A 225 12.95 4.34 7.50
CA GLN A 225 13.06 5.27 6.37
C GLN A 225 13.29 6.70 6.85
N THR A 226 12.53 7.15 7.84
CA THR A 226 12.54 8.54 8.31
C THR A 226 13.38 8.75 9.56
N PHE A 227 14.21 7.76 9.94
CA PHE A 227 15.28 7.98 10.90
C PHE A 227 16.31 8.94 10.30
N ASP A 228 16.84 9.85 11.10
CA ASP A 228 17.80 10.88 10.69
C ASP A 228 19.13 10.26 10.21
N THR A 229 19.52 9.15 10.82
CA THR A 229 20.73 8.39 10.51
C THR A 229 20.40 6.99 9.97
N PRO A 230 21.33 6.35 9.22
CA PRO A 230 21.24 4.93 8.92
C PRO A 230 21.12 4.10 10.20
N ILE A 231 20.05 3.31 10.32
CA ILE A 231 19.77 2.46 11.48
C ILE A 231 19.43 1.05 11.03
N SER A 232 19.84 0.01 11.77
CA SER A 232 19.49 -1.39 11.47
C SER A 232 18.00 -1.69 11.76
N TYR A 233 17.48 -2.83 11.28
CA TYR A 233 16.11 -3.24 11.64
C TYR A 233 15.98 -3.57 13.12
N LYS A 234 16.99 -4.24 13.70
CA LYS A 234 17.03 -4.56 15.14
C LYS A 234 16.97 -3.29 15.98
N ASP A 235 17.78 -2.30 15.63
CA ASP A 235 17.83 -1.03 16.36
C ASP A 235 16.56 -0.21 16.17
N THR A 236 15.93 -0.29 14.99
CA THR A 236 14.62 0.34 14.75
C THR A 236 13.55 -0.25 15.67
N VAL A 237 13.49 -1.58 15.79
CA VAL A 237 12.55 -2.27 16.69
C VAL A 237 12.84 -1.90 18.14
N ASN A 238 14.12 -1.94 18.56
CA ASN A 238 14.54 -1.55 19.90
C ASN A 238 14.17 -0.09 20.21
N HIS A 239 14.35 0.82 19.26
CA HIS A 239 13.97 2.23 19.41
C HIS A 239 12.46 2.40 19.61
N ILE A 240 11.63 1.68 18.84
CA ILE A 240 10.17 1.73 18.97
C ILE A 240 9.75 1.18 20.34
N ILE A 241 10.25 0.00 20.72
CA ILE A 241 9.90 -0.65 21.99
C ILE A 241 10.36 0.19 23.18
N LYS A 242 11.54 0.81 23.11
CA LYS A 242 12.05 1.68 24.18
C LYS A 242 11.16 2.90 24.40
N ASN A 243 10.62 3.49 23.34
CA ASN A 243 9.84 4.72 23.44
C ASN A 243 8.33 4.48 23.72
N ASP A 244 7.76 3.42 23.16
CA ASP A 244 6.30 3.20 23.15
C ASP A 244 5.88 1.79 23.60
N GLY A 245 6.85 0.96 24.01
CA GLY A 245 6.63 -0.45 24.32
C GLY A 245 6.22 -1.29 23.11
N ILE A 246 5.88 -2.54 23.38
CA ILE A 246 5.38 -3.49 22.36
C ILE A 246 4.07 -2.98 21.73
N LYS A 247 3.24 -2.26 22.51
CA LYS A 247 2.01 -1.64 22.00
C LYS A 247 2.30 -0.63 20.88
N GLY A 248 3.41 0.10 20.94
CA GLY A 248 3.84 0.99 19.86
C GLY A 248 4.15 0.25 18.56
N LEU A 249 4.75 -0.93 18.66
CA LEU A 249 5.11 -1.73 17.49
C LEU A 249 3.87 -2.13 16.68
N PHE A 250 2.79 -2.55 17.34
CA PHE A 250 1.58 -3.03 16.66
C PHE A 250 0.48 -1.98 16.51
N GLY A 251 0.41 -1.00 17.41
CA GLY A 251 -0.73 -0.09 17.54
C GLY A 251 -0.54 1.32 16.97
N ARG A 252 0.70 1.77 16.72
CA ARG A 252 0.96 3.12 16.17
C ARG A 252 0.16 3.34 14.89
N GLY A 253 -0.62 4.41 14.85
CA GLY A 253 -1.39 4.83 13.67
C GLY A 253 -2.50 3.86 13.21
N LEU A 254 -2.72 2.71 13.88
CA LEU A 254 -3.64 1.67 13.39
C LEU A 254 -5.09 2.16 13.29
N LYS A 255 -5.57 2.92 14.28
CA LYS A 255 -6.92 3.50 14.26
C LYS A 255 -7.10 4.43 13.05
N THR A 256 -6.17 5.35 12.85
CA THR A 256 -6.17 6.27 11.68
C THR A 256 -6.12 5.50 10.38
N ARG A 257 -5.33 4.42 10.33
CA ARG A 257 -5.19 3.57 9.16
C ARG A 257 -6.50 2.90 8.77
N ILE A 258 -7.20 2.29 9.71
CA ILE A 258 -8.50 1.62 9.45
C ILE A 258 -9.50 2.64 8.88
N ILE A 259 -9.60 3.83 9.50
CA ILE A 259 -10.49 4.90 9.02
C ILE A 259 -10.07 5.37 7.61
N THR A 260 -8.78 5.63 7.42
CA THR A 260 -8.21 6.11 6.15
C THR A 260 -8.45 5.12 5.03
N ASN A 261 -8.20 3.84 5.28
CA ASN A 261 -8.41 2.78 4.29
C ASN A 261 -9.90 2.54 4.02
N GLY A 262 -10.79 2.74 4.99
CA GLY A 262 -12.24 2.77 4.76
C GLY A 262 -12.64 3.86 3.77
N ILE A 263 -12.23 5.11 4.02
CA ILE A 263 -12.53 6.27 3.16
C ILE A 263 -11.91 6.07 1.77
N GLN A 264 -10.63 5.69 1.71
CA GLN A 264 -9.92 5.46 0.45
C GLN A 264 -10.50 4.26 -0.31
N GLY A 265 -10.94 3.20 0.36
CA GLY A 265 -11.56 2.04 -0.26
C GLY A 265 -12.88 2.39 -0.95
N CYS A 266 -13.74 3.15 -0.27
CA CYS A 266 -14.99 3.65 -0.86
C CYS A 266 -14.73 4.47 -2.12
N MET A 267 -13.82 5.45 -2.04
CA MET A 267 -13.50 6.32 -3.16
C MET A 267 -12.81 5.55 -4.31
N PHE A 268 -11.91 4.61 -4.00
CA PHE A 268 -11.24 3.78 -5.01
C PHE A 268 -12.27 2.98 -5.80
N THR A 269 -13.21 2.34 -5.11
CA THR A 269 -14.20 1.46 -5.73
C THR A 269 -15.10 2.20 -6.73
N VAL A 270 -15.52 3.43 -6.37
CA VAL A 270 -16.32 4.29 -7.26
C VAL A 270 -15.50 4.71 -8.49
N LEU A 271 -14.30 5.25 -8.28
CA LEU A 271 -13.46 5.74 -9.37
C LEU A 271 -13.00 4.62 -10.30
N TRP A 272 -12.63 3.47 -9.73
CA TRP A 272 -12.15 2.32 -10.49
C TRP A 272 -13.24 1.77 -11.43
N LYS A 273 -14.48 1.61 -10.94
CA LYS A 273 -15.61 1.20 -11.79
C LYS A 273 -15.88 2.20 -12.90
N TYR A 274 -15.90 3.49 -12.57
CA TYR A 274 -16.09 4.55 -13.54
C TYR A 274 -15.05 4.49 -14.68
N PHE A 275 -13.76 4.38 -14.36
CA PHE A 275 -12.70 4.28 -15.38
C PHE A 275 -12.75 2.96 -16.17
N GLN A 276 -13.16 1.87 -15.54
CA GLN A 276 -13.31 0.59 -16.22
C GLN A 276 -14.47 0.60 -17.22
N GLU A 277 -15.56 1.32 -16.94
CA GLU A 277 -16.67 1.51 -17.88
C GLU A 277 -16.29 2.50 -18.99
N ALA A 278 -15.59 3.58 -18.67
CA ALA A 278 -15.12 4.55 -19.64
C ALA A 278 -14.11 3.96 -20.64
N SER A 279 -13.28 3.01 -20.23
CA SER A 279 -12.30 2.33 -21.10
C SER A 279 -12.89 1.24 -22.01
N LYS A 280 -14.17 0.89 -21.83
CA LYS A 280 -14.90 -0.03 -22.72
C LYS A 280 -15.66 0.70 -23.83
N LYS A 281 -15.76 2.02 -23.75
CA LYS A 281 -16.28 2.89 -24.81
C LYS A 281 -15.15 3.34 -25.70
#